data_AF-A0A165RXL9-F1
#
_entry.id   AF-A0A165RXL9-F1
#
_cell.length_a   1.000
_cell.length_b   1.000
_cell.length_c   1.000
_cell.angle_alpha   90.00
_cell.angle_beta   90.00
_cell.angle_gamma   90.00
#
_symmetry.space_group_name_H-M   'P 1'
#
loop_
_entity.id
_entity.type
_entity.pdbx_description
1 polymer ?
#
loop_
_entity_poly.entity_id
_entity_poly.type
_entity_poly.pdbx_seq_one_letter_code
_entity_poly.pdbx_strand_id
1 'polypeptide(L)' 'MARYFPLAIFLVFLTLPALAEQRFVSPERQARLLELYTSQGCSSCPPAERWLNTLTDSSCLWDDLVPVVFHVDYCNYLG' A
#
# COMPACT_ATOMS: atom_id res chain seq x y z
N MET A 1 -39.16 -22.88 -30.75
CA MET A 1 -38.85 -21.79 -29.77
C MET A 1 -38.47 -22.33 -28.40
N ALA A 2 -39.12 -23.38 -27.86
CA ALA A 2 -38.78 -23.98 -26.56
C ALA A 2 -37.37 -24.61 -26.43
N ARG A 3 -36.72 -24.98 -27.55
CA ARG A 3 -35.42 -25.68 -27.56
C ARG A 3 -34.21 -24.80 -27.22
N TYR A 4 -34.32 -23.47 -27.40
CA TYR A 4 -33.25 -22.50 -27.12
C TYR A 4 -33.36 -21.86 -25.72
N PHE A 5 -34.51 -22.01 -25.07
CA PHE A 5 -34.79 -21.50 -23.73
C PHE A 5 -33.81 -22.01 -22.65
N PRO A 6 -33.48 -23.31 -22.57
CA PRO A 6 -32.50 -23.79 -21.60
C PRO A 6 -31.08 -23.27 -21.87
N LEU A 7 -30.71 -23.04 -23.14
CA LEU A 7 -29.40 -22.50 -23.52
C LEU A 7 -29.24 -21.04 -23.08
N ALA A 8 -30.29 -20.23 -23.26
CA ALA A 8 -30.30 -18.82 -22.82
C ALA A 8 -30.22 -18.71 -21.30
N ILE A 9 -30.94 -19.55 -20.56
CA ILE A 9 -30.87 -19.60 -19.09
C ILE A 9 -29.46 -19.98 -18.62
N PHE A 10 -28.85 -21.00 -19.25
CA PHE A 10 -27.50 -21.43 -18.91
C PHE A 10 -26.46 -20.32 -19.13
N LEU A 11 -26.57 -19.58 -20.24
CA LEU A 11 -25.70 -18.45 -20.54
C LEU A 11 -25.85 -17.29 -19.55
N VAL A 12 -27.08 -17.01 -19.09
CA VAL A 12 -27.33 -16.00 -18.05
C VAL A 12 -26.73 -16.42 -16.71
N PHE A 13 -26.92 -17.68 -16.31
CA PHE A 13 -26.34 -18.19 -15.06
C PHE A 13 -24.81 -18.19 -15.06
N LEU A 14 -24.17 -18.39 -16.21
CA LEU A 14 -22.71 -18.39 -16.34
C LEU A 14 -22.10 -16.99 -16.08
N THR A 15 -22.83 -15.92 -16.38
CA THR A 15 -22.32 -14.54 -16.27
C THR A 15 -22.70 -13.83 -14.96
N LEU A 16 -23.67 -14.35 -14.21
CA LEU A 16 -24.09 -13.82 -12.90
C LEU A 16 -22.95 -13.60 -11.87
N PRO A 17 -21.98 -14.52 -11.68
CA PRO A 17 -20.96 -14.32 -10.64
C PRO A 17 -20.01 -13.15 -10.93
N ALA A 18 -19.95 -12.65 -12.17
CA ALA A 18 -19.14 -11.49 -12.53
C ALA A 18 -19.71 -10.14 -12.02
N LEU A 19 -20.96 -10.12 -11.55
CA LEU A 19 -21.58 -8.93 -10.95
C LEU A 19 -21.37 -8.86 -9.43
N ALA A 20 -20.68 -9.82 -8.82
CA ALA A 20 -20.34 -9.76 -7.41
C ALA A 20 -19.34 -8.62 -7.17
N GLU A 21 -19.67 -7.72 -6.24
CA GLU A 21 -18.80 -6.62 -5.85
C GLU A 21 -17.53 -7.18 -5.19
N GLN A 22 -16.36 -6.78 -5.70
CA GLN A 22 -15.08 -7.14 -5.10
C GLN A 22 -14.93 -6.40 -3.77
N ARG A 23 -15.12 -7.11 -2.67
CA ARG A 23 -14.94 -6.55 -1.32
C ARG A 23 -13.56 -6.92 -0.78
N PHE A 24 -12.69 -5.94 -0.67
CA PHE A 24 -11.41 -6.08 0.03
C PHE A 24 -11.62 -5.81 1.52
N VAL A 25 -11.15 -6.73 2.36
CA VAL A 25 -11.18 -6.59 3.83
C VAL A 25 -9.75 -6.73 4.32
N SER A 26 -9.31 -5.76 5.12
CA SER A 26 -7.98 -5.79 5.72
C SER A 26 -7.92 -6.90 6.79
N PRO A 27 -6.79 -7.64 6.89
CA PRO A 27 -6.58 -8.57 8.00
C PRO A 27 -6.50 -7.83 9.35
N GLU A 28 -6.66 -8.57 10.45
CA GLU A 28 -6.61 -7.98 11.81
C GLU A 28 -5.28 -7.29 12.11
N ARG A 29 -4.17 -7.86 11.61
CA ARG A 29 -2.84 -7.25 11.68
C ARG A 29 -2.66 -6.30 10.50
N GLN A 30 -2.40 -5.03 10.82
CA GLN A 30 -2.17 -3.98 9.83
C GLN A 30 -0.71 -3.53 9.88
N ALA A 31 -0.10 -3.39 8.71
CA ALA A 31 1.22 -2.79 8.58
C ALA A 31 1.15 -1.30 8.96
N ARG A 32 2.17 -0.82 9.69
CA ARG A 32 2.32 0.60 10.03
C ARG A 32 3.10 1.30 8.94
N LEU A 33 2.60 2.45 8.50
CA LEU A 33 3.31 3.34 7.60
C LEU A 33 4.14 4.33 8.41
N LEU A 34 5.43 4.43 8.11
CA LEU A 34 6.34 5.39 8.73
C LEU A 34 6.86 6.35 7.66
N GLU A 35 6.36 7.58 7.68
CA GLU A 35 6.75 8.62 6.73
C GLU A 35 7.82 9.53 7.36
N LEU A 36 9.02 9.52 6.80
CA LEU A 36 10.09 10.43 7.18
C LEU A 36 10.20 11.56 6.16
N TYR A 37 9.91 12.78 6.60
CA TYR A 37 10.14 13.99 5.81
C TYR A 37 11.52 14.56 6.16
N THR A 38 12.42 14.65 5.19
CA THR A 38 13.82 15.05 5.39
C THR A 38 14.33 15.94 4.26
N SER A 39 15.45 16.63 4.47
CA SER A 39 16.08 17.49 3.47
C SER A 39 17.60 17.49 3.64
N GLN A 40 18.35 17.53 2.55
CA GLN A 40 19.81 17.62 2.59
C GLN A 40 20.30 18.91 3.27
N GLY A 41 19.53 20.00 3.17
CA GLY A 41 19.84 21.28 3.83
C GLY A 41 19.43 21.35 5.30
N CYS A 42 18.86 20.29 5.86
CA CYS A 42 18.41 20.25 7.25
C CYS A 42 19.51 19.68 8.15
N SER A 43 20.11 20.51 9.02
CA SER A 43 21.16 20.08 9.96
C SER A 43 20.66 19.16 11.09
N SER A 44 19.35 19.20 11.40
CA SER A 44 18.73 18.40 12.46
C SER A 44 18.17 17.05 11.98
N CYS A 45 18.13 16.81 10.66
CA CYS A 45 17.56 15.60 10.05
C CYS A 45 18.47 14.35 10.03
N PRO A 46 19.82 14.44 10.01
CA PRO A 46 20.70 13.26 9.96
C PRO A 46 20.53 12.22 11.08
N PRO A 47 20.18 12.58 12.34
CA PRO A 47 19.83 11.61 13.36
C PRO A 47 18.61 10.75 13.00
N ALA A 48 17.58 11.34 12.39
CA ALA A 48 16.36 10.63 11.99
C ALA A 48 16.62 9.69 10.81
N GLU A 49 17.37 10.14 9.80
CA GLU A 49 17.79 9.29 8.67
C GLU A 49 18.63 8.10 9.13
N ARG A 50 19.60 8.34 10.03
CA ARG A 50 20.42 7.25 10.59
C ARG A 50 19.59 6.24 11.36
N TRP A 51 18.65 6.69 12.19
CA TRP A 51 17.76 5.79 12.90
C TRP A 51 16.89 4.98 11.93
N LEU A 52 16.30 5.62 10.91
CA LEU A 52 15.49 4.92 9.91
C LEU A 52 16.30 3.90 9.12
N ASN A 53 17.56 4.20 8.79
CA ASN A 53 18.46 3.25 8.14
C ASN A 53 18.78 2.02 9.00
N THR A 54 18.60 2.05 10.32
CA THR A 54 18.74 0.84 11.15
C THR A 54 17.62 -0.17 10.93
N LEU A 55 16.49 0.27 10.36
CA LEU A 55 15.34 -0.59 10.10
C LEU A 55 15.55 -1.50 8.89
N THR A 56 16.56 -1.28 8.05
CA THR A 56 16.81 -2.13 6.86
C THR A 56 17.10 -3.58 7.23
N ASP A 57 17.66 -3.82 8.42
CA ASP A 57 17.99 -5.15 8.94
C ASP A 57 16.88 -5.70 9.85
N SER A 58 15.79 -4.97 10.03
CA SER A 58 14.70 -5.36 10.91
C SER A 58 13.84 -6.46 10.28
N SER A 59 13.55 -7.50 11.05
CA SER A 59 12.66 -8.59 10.62
C SER A 59 11.22 -8.16 10.37
N CYS A 60 10.81 -6.99 10.86
CA CYS A 60 9.45 -6.46 10.70
C CYS A 60 9.30 -5.57 9.44
N LEU A 61 10.40 -5.32 8.73
CA LEU A 61 10.42 -4.49 7.52
C LEU A 61 9.59 -5.15 6.41
N TRP A 62 8.73 -4.37 5.77
CA TRP A 62 7.83 -4.77 4.67
C TRP A 62 6.67 -5.70 5.05
N ASP A 63 6.59 -6.15 6.30
CA ASP A 63 5.46 -6.94 6.82
C ASP A 63 4.63 -6.12 7.82
N ASP A 64 5.23 -5.76 8.95
CA ASP A 64 4.57 -4.96 9.99
C ASP A 64 4.85 -3.45 9.86
N LEU A 65 5.92 -3.08 9.16
CA LEU A 65 6.38 -1.69 9.04
C LEU A 65 6.82 -1.38 7.61
N VAL A 66 6.23 -0.32 7.05
CA VAL A 66 6.55 0.19 5.72
C VAL A 66 7.13 1.60 5.88
N PRO A 67 8.46 1.77 5.83
CA PRO A 67 9.08 3.08 5.87
C PRO A 67 9.13 3.74 4.49
N VAL A 68 8.82 5.03 4.41
CA VAL A 68 8.94 5.86 3.21
C VAL A 68 9.69 7.14 3.56
N VAL A 69 10.66 7.52 2.74
CA VAL A 69 11.45 8.73 2.92
C VAL A 69 11.06 9.75 1.85
N PHE A 70 10.52 10.87 2.28
CA PHE A 70 10.17 12.00 1.45
C PHE A 70 11.20 13.10 1.60
N HIS A 71 11.93 13.37 0.52
CA HIS A 71 12.83 14.51 0.45
C HIS A 71 12.04 15.78 0.13
N VAL A 72 12.04 16.73 1.08
CA VAL A 72 11.38 18.04 0.96
C VAL A 72 12.39 19.11 0.56
N ASP A 73 11.91 20.16 -0.11
CA ASP A 73 12.73 21.21 -0.72
C ASP A 73 12.76 22.53 0.08
N TYR A 74 11.76 22.78 0.93
CA TYR A 74 11.64 24.03 1.71
C TYR A 74 12.71 24.21 2.81
N CYS A 75 13.58 23.22 3.03
CA CYS A 75 14.71 23.30 3.96
C CYS A 75 16.07 23.29 3.25
N ASN A 76 16.12 23.25 1.92
CA ASN A 76 17.38 23.11 1.18
C ASN A 76 18.35 24.30 1.37
N TYR A 77 17.87 25.44 1.86
CA TYR A 77 18.65 26.66 2.08
C TYR A 77 19.07 26.87 3.55
N LEU A 78 18.78 25.92 4.45
CA LEU A 78 19.04 26.02 5.89
C LEU A 78 20.39 25.41 6.33
N GLY A 79 21.20 24.95 5.37
CA GLY A 79 22.46 24.24 5.57
C GLY A 79 23.55 25.06 6.24
#